data_AF-A0A818G2I7-F1
#
_entry.id   AF-A0A818G2I7-F1
#
_cell.length_a   1.000
_cell.length_b   1.000
_cell.length_c   1.000
_cell.angle_alpha   90.00
_cell.angle_beta   90.00
_cell.angle_gamma   90.00
#
_symmetry.space_group_name_H-M   'P 1'
#
loop_
_entity.id
_entity.type
_entity.pdbx_description
1 polymer ?
#
loop_
_entity_poly.entity_id
_entity_poly.type
_entity_poly.pdbx_seq_one_letter_code
_entity_poly.pdbx_strand_id
1 'polypeptide(L)'
;MKIFKRSDHSAVIYNSSMYIFGGLDEYRYNNLFKFDFDTHIRTEIKAKDESKLSLKRCKHSACIYDNMMYIFGELKYNNDSRVIPAKCDRHTCILSGENLYMFDGYVGIQRSNELFVLNL
;
A
#
# COMPACT_ATOMS: atom_id res chain seq x y z
N MET A 1 10.79 17.92 13.20
CA MET A 1 9.61 17.05 12.98
C MET A 1 10.11 15.62 12.76
N LYS A 2 9.89 14.71 13.71
CA LYS A 2 10.52 13.37 13.72
C LYS A 2 9.72 12.40 12.84
N ILE A 3 10.38 11.74 11.90
CA ILE A 3 9.83 10.56 11.25
C ILE A 3 9.78 9.46 12.32
N PHE A 4 8.60 8.96 12.65
CA PHE A 4 8.52 7.71 13.40
C PHE A 4 9.11 6.62 12.52
N LYS A 5 10.11 5.92 13.06
CA LYS A 5 10.73 4.75 12.43
C LYS A 5 9.59 3.82 12.00
N ARG A 6 9.69 3.21 10.83
CA ARG A 6 8.66 2.27 10.35
C ARG A 6 9.28 1.23 9.43
N SER A 7 8.86 -0.01 9.56
CA SER A 7 9.09 -1.08 8.58
C SER A 7 7.80 -1.36 7.81
N ASP A 8 7.90 -2.19 6.77
CA ASP A 8 6.74 -2.80 6.09
C ASP A 8 5.70 -1.76 5.57
N HIS A 9 6.16 -0.56 5.21
CA HIS A 9 5.37 0.47 4.53
C HIS A 9 5.45 0.27 3.02
N SER A 10 4.46 0.79 2.29
CA SER A 10 4.56 0.94 0.83
C SER A 10 4.87 2.38 0.47
N ALA A 11 5.50 2.56 -0.69
CA ALA A 11 5.73 3.86 -1.26
C ALA A 11 5.51 3.84 -2.77
N VAL A 12 4.98 4.93 -3.31
CA VAL A 12 4.85 5.16 -4.76
C VAL A 12 5.46 6.50 -5.12
N ILE A 13 5.94 6.62 -6.35
CA ILE A 13 6.34 7.90 -6.93
C ILE A 13 5.16 8.44 -7.73
N TYR A 14 4.84 9.71 -7.51
CA TYR A 14 3.85 10.44 -8.30
C TYR A 14 4.33 11.88 -8.49
N ASN A 15 4.46 12.30 -9.75
CA ASN A 15 5.15 13.55 -10.13
C ASN A 15 6.56 13.63 -9.50
N SER A 16 6.96 14.80 -8.99
CA SER A 16 8.27 15.04 -8.36
C SER A 16 8.30 14.67 -6.87
N SER A 17 7.56 13.63 -6.47
CA SER A 17 7.39 13.30 -5.04
C SER A 17 7.16 11.82 -4.79
N MET A 18 7.62 11.37 -3.62
CA MET A 18 7.33 10.06 -3.06
C MET A 18 6.18 10.16 -2.06
N TYR A 19 5.26 9.22 -2.14
CA TYR A 19 4.14 9.08 -1.22
C TYR A 19 4.30 7.78 -0.43
N ILE A 20 4.32 7.87 0.89
CA ILE A 20 4.59 6.75 1.81
C ILE A 20 3.36 6.51 2.68
N PHE A 21 2.82 5.30 2.64
CA PHE A 21 1.61 4.94 3.38
C PHE A 21 1.85 3.82 4.39
N GLY A 22 1.25 3.98 5.57
CA GLY A 22 1.18 2.94 6.60
C GLY A 22 2.55 2.52 7.15
N GLY A 23 2.69 1.23 7.42
CA GLY A 23 3.88 0.63 8.03
C GLY A 23 3.67 0.26 9.51
N LEU A 24 4.73 -0.25 10.12
CA LEU A 24 4.76 -0.74 11.50
C LEU A 24 5.96 -0.19 12.26
N ASP A 25 5.72 0.29 13.48
CA ASP A 25 6.73 0.47 14.52
C ASP A 25 6.25 -0.28 15.78
N GLU A 26 6.05 0.41 16.89
CA GLU A 26 5.26 -0.11 18.03
C GLU A 26 3.80 -0.40 17.64
N TYR A 27 3.25 0.40 16.72
CA TYR A 27 1.88 0.28 16.23
C TYR A 27 1.83 0.35 14.70
N ARG A 28 0.77 -0.21 14.12
CA ARG A 28 0.48 -0.01 12.69
C ARG A 28 0.02 1.41 12.42
N TYR A 29 0.45 1.97 11.30
CA TYR A 29 0.05 3.30 10.85
C TYR A 29 -0.95 3.25 9.70
N ASN A 30 -1.70 4.33 9.54
CA ASN A 30 -2.56 4.63 8.38
C ASN A 30 -2.36 6.07 7.88
N ASN A 31 -1.24 6.71 8.22
CA ASN A 31 -0.93 8.04 7.74
C ASN A 31 -0.20 7.99 6.40
N LEU A 32 -0.41 9.05 5.61
CA LEU A 32 0.22 9.30 4.33
C LEU A 32 1.25 10.41 4.48
N PHE A 33 2.48 10.18 4.03
CA PHE A 33 3.51 11.21 3.94
C PHE A 33 3.84 11.50 2.48
N LYS A 34 4.01 12.77 2.16
CA LYS A 34 4.66 13.23 0.94
C LYS A 34 6.11 13.59 1.27
N PHE A 35 7.05 13.09 0.48
CA PHE A 35 8.42 13.53 0.44
C PHE A 35 8.68 14.16 -0.94
N ASP A 36 9.03 15.43 -0.93
CA ASP A 36 9.29 16.22 -2.13
C ASP A 36 10.77 16.10 -2.51
N PHE A 37 11.07 15.62 -3.72
CA PHE A 37 12.46 15.31 -4.10
C PHE A 37 13.31 16.56 -4.30
N ASP A 38 12.71 17.67 -4.70
CA ASP A 38 13.42 18.91 -4.97
C ASP A 38 13.77 19.62 -3.65
N THR A 39 12.76 19.83 -2.81
CA THR A 39 12.93 20.57 -1.54
C THR A 39 13.44 19.71 -0.39
N HIS A 40 13.39 18.38 -0.52
CA HIS A 40 13.63 17.41 0.55
C HIS A 40 12.71 17.62 1.77
N ILE A 41 11.61 18.35 1.57
CA ILE A 41 10.62 18.61 2.63
C ILE A 41 9.67 17.42 2.70
N ARG A 42 9.36 17.05 3.95
CA ARG A 42 8.37 16.03 4.24
C ARG A 42 7.12 16.64 4.86
N THR A 43 5.97 16.25 4.35
CA THR A 43 4.66 16.74 4.82
C THR A 43 3.74 15.55 5.09
N GLU A 44 3.04 15.56 6.22
CA GLU A 44 1.96 14.60 6.44
C GLU A 44 0.72 15.08 5.69
N ILE A 45 0.17 14.22 4.84
CA ILE A 45 -1.05 14.50 4.10
C ILE A 45 -2.23 13.98 4.93
N LYS A 46 -3.07 14.90 5.40
CA LYS A 46 -4.29 14.57 6.14
C LYS A 46 -5.44 14.28 5.17
N ALA A 47 -6.23 13.27 5.48
CA ALA A 47 -7.46 13.00 4.75
C ALA A 47 -8.42 14.19 4.90
N LYS A 48 -9.15 14.52 3.84
CA LYS A 48 -10.22 15.54 3.91
C LYS A 48 -11.37 15.09 4.81
N ASP A 49 -11.59 13.78 4.87
CA ASP A 49 -12.65 13.13 5.63
C ASP A 49 -12.05 11.96 6.41
N GLU A 50 -11.93 12.14 7.73
CA GLU A 50 -11.34 11.12 8.61
C GLU A 50 -12.21 9.85 8.70
N SER A 51 -13.51 9.93 8.38
CA SER A 51 -14.40 8.75 8.40
C SER A 51 -14.08 7.75 7.28
N LYS A 52 -13.37 8.21 6.24
CA LYS A 52 -12.95 7.40 5.08
C LYS A 52 -11.48 6.99 5.16
N LEU A 53 -10.81 7.20 6.29
CA LEU A 53 -9.45 6.75 6.49
C LEU A 53 -9.37 5.23 6.34
N SER A 54 -8.42 4.78 5.54
CA SER A 54 -8.12 3.36 5.43
C SER A 54 -7.59 2.83 6.77
N LEU A 55 -7.79 1.52 6.98
CA LEU A 55 -7.32 0.85 8.20
C LEU A 55 -5.80 0.86 8.30
N LYS A 56 -5.30 0.94 9.54
CA LYS A 56 -3.88 0.78 9.89
C LYS A 56 -3.34 -0.54 9.36
N ARG A 57 -2.27 -0.51 8.57
CA ARG A 57 -1.73 -1.69 7.87
C ARG A 57 -0.23 -1.61 7.62
N CYS A 58 0.39 -2.78 7.48
CA CYS A 58 1.78 -3.00 7.10
C CYS A 58 1.87 -4.25 6.20
N LYS A 59 3.01 -4.49 5.56
CA LYS A 59 3.28 -5.63 4.65
C LYS A 59 2.39 -5.65 3.40
N HIS A 60 1.86 -4.49 3.06
CA HIS A 60 1.03 -4.24 1.90
C HIS A 60 1.90 -3.77 0.73
N SER A 61 1.38 -3.90 -0.49
CA SER A 61 1.96 -3.29 -1.68
C SER A 61 1.11 -2.10 -2.13
N ALA A 62 1.67 -1.24 -2.98
CA ALA A 62 0.93 -0.14 -3.57
C ALA A 62 1.44 0.18 -4.98
N CYS A 63 0.53 0.66 -5.82
CA CYS A 63 0.84 1.18 -7.15
C CYS A 63 0.11 2.50 -7.39
N ILE A 64 0.57 3.24 -8.39
CA ILE A 64 -0.10 4.45 -8.87
C ILE A 64 -0.83 4.11 -10.17
N TYR A 65 -2.10 4.49 -10.29
CA TYR A 65 -2.89 4.42 -11.53
C TYR A 65 -3.89 5.58 -11.54
N ASP A 66 -4.06 6.23 -12.69
CA ASP A 66 -4.97 7.38 -12.87
C ASP A 66 -4.95 8.39 -11.70
N ASN A 67 -3.74 8.84 -11.33
CA ASN A 67 -3.49 9.79 -10.23
C ASN A 67 -3.96 9.34 -8.84
N MET A 68 -4.25 8.05 -8.67
CA MET A 68 -4.63 7.43 -7.40
C MET A 68 -3.61 6.38 -6.96
N MET A 69 -3.27 6.41 -5.67
CA MET A 69 -2.49 5.35 -5.04
C MET A 69 -3.43 4.23 -4.60
N TYR A 70 -3.28 3.05 -5.21
CA TYR A 70 -3.98 1.84 -4.81
C TYR A 70 -3.12 1.04 -3.85
N ILE A 71 -3.72 0.51 -2.80
CA ILE A 71 -3.04 -0.24 -1.74
C ILE A 71 -3.65 -1.63 -1.66
N PHE A 72 -2.81 -2.66 -1.77
CA PHE A 72 -3.21 -4.07 -1.77
C PHE A 72 -2.57 -4.82 -0.60
N GLY A 73 -3.25 -5.85 -0.10
CA GLY A 73 -2.89 -6.54 1.13
C GLY A 73 -3.73 -6.08 2.30
N GLU A 74 -4.77 -6.85 2.59
CA GLU A 74 -5.49 -6.75 3.85
C GLU A 74 -5.33 -8.04 4.66
N LEU A 75 -5.47 -7.89 5.98
CA LEU A 75 -5.53 -8.96 6.97
C LEU A 75 -7.00 -9.27 7.34
N LYS A 76 -7.95 -9.13 6.41
CA LYS A 76 -9.35 -9.44 6.69
C LYS A 76 -9.73 -10.77 6.04
N TYR A 77 -10.06 -11.74 6.90
CA TYR A 77 -10.88 -12.89 6.53
C TYR A 77 -12.24 -12.37 6.03
N ASN A 78 -12.36 -12.11 4.73
CA ASN A 78 -13.64 -12.10 4.06
C ASN A 78 -13.69 -13.38 3.22
N ASN A 79 -14.70 -14.23 3.46
CA ASN A 79 -14.95 -15.46 2.70
C ASN A 79 -15.44 -15.18 1.26
N ASP A 80 -15.23 -13.97 0.73
CA ASP A 80 -15.62 -13.61 -0.63
C ASP A 80 -14.40 -13.69 -1.54
N SER A 81 -14.28 -14.81 -2.25
CA SER A 81 -13.21 -15.14 -3.20
C SER A 81 -13.19 -14.26 -4.45
N ARG A 82 -14.12 -13.31 -4.60
CA ARG A 82 -14.18 -12.35 -5.72
C ARG A 82 -13.38 -11.08 -5.47
N VAL A 83 -12.82 -10.92 -4.29
CA VAL A 83 -12.04 -9.74 -3.91
C VAL A 83 -10.57 -10.13 -3.85
N ILE A 84 -9.75 -9.38 -4.59
CA ILE A 84 -8.28 -9.27 -4.55
C ILE A 84 -7.68 -9.98 -3.33
N PRO A 85 -6.71 -10.91 -3.48
CA PRO A 85 -6.21 -11.80 -2.43
C PRO A 85 -6.32 -11.22 -1.02
N ALA A 86 -7.44 -11.53 -0.37
CA ALA A 86 -7.85 -10.91 0.89
C ALA A 86 -6.92 -11.25 2.06
N LYS A 87 -5.94 -12.11 1.81
CA LYS A 87 -4.94 -12.56 2.76
C LYS A 87 -3.63 -12.73 2.02
N CYS A 88 -2.94 -11.64 1.71
CA CYS A 88 -1.52 -11.73 1.40
C CYS A 88 -0.71 -10.61 2.02
N ASP A 89 0.30 -11.01 2.79
CA ASP A 89 1.37 -10.15 3.27
C ASP A 89 2.63 -10.40 2.43
N ARG A 90 3.39 -9.33 2.17
CA ARG A 90 4.67 -9.38 1.41
C ARG A 90 4.51 -9.80 -0.06
N HIS A 91 3.41 -9.44 -0.68
CA HIS A 91 3.25 -9.51 -2.13
C HIS A 91 3.85 -8.25 -2.79
N THR A 92 4.12 -8.36 -4.09
CA THR A 92 4.55 -7.23 -4.92
C THR A 92 3.45 -6.94 -5.92
N CYS A 93 3.11 -5.65 -6.12
CA CYS A 93 2.25 -5.24 -7.22
C CYS A 93 2.99 -4.30 -8.17
N ILE A 94 2.75 -4.47 -9.46
CA ILE A 94 3.33 -3.66 -10.54
C ILE A 94 2.22 -3.35 -11.53
N LEU A 95 2.09 -2.07 -11.89
CA LEU A 95 1.22 -1.65 -12.99
C LEU A 95 2.01 -1.66 -14.31
N SER A 96 1.43 -2.20 -15.37
CA SER A 96 1.91 -2.06 -16.74
C SER A 96 0.73 -1.85 -17.70
N GLY A 97 0.66 -0.65 -18.29
CA GLY A 97 -0.54 -0.21 -19.03
C GLY A 97 -1.74 -0.11 -18.10
N GLU A 98 -2.86 -0.71 -18.51
CA GLU A 98 -4.10 -0.81 -17.72
C GLU A 98 -4.13 -2.08 -16.85
N ASN A 99 -3.06 -2.88 -16.86
CA ASN A 99 -3.00 -4.14 -16.14
C ASN A 99 -2.16 -4.01 -14.88
N LEU A 100 -2.77 -4.32 -13.74
CA LEU A 100 -2.11 -4.52 -12.46
C LEU A 100 -1.73 -5.99 -12.29
N TYR A 101 -0.43 -6.23 -12.16
CA TYR A 101 0.14 -7.54 -11.87
C TYR A 101 0.45 -7.59 -10.39
N MET A 102 -0.11 -8.57 -9.68
CA MET A 102 0.17 -8.80 -8.27
C MET A 102 0.72 -10.21 -8.11
N PHE A 103 1.98 -10.30 -7.71
CA PHE A 103 2.64 -11.56 -7.42
C PHE A 103 2.61 -11.81 -5.92
N ASP A 104 1.99 -12.92 -5.55
CA ASP A 104 1.70 -13.26 -4.18
C ASP A 104 2.94 -13.62 -3.37
N GLY A 105 2.84 -13.56 -2.05
CA GLY A 105 3.94 -13.86 -1.13
C GLY A 105 3.53 -14.86 -0.07
N TYR A 106 2.84 -14.39 0.97
CA TYR A 106 2.42 -15.23 2.10
C TYR A 106 0.94 -15.06 2.40
N VAL A 107 0.18 -16.13 2.21
CA VAL A 107 -1.28 -16.15 2.37
C VAL A 107 -1.76 -16.49 3.78
N GLY A 108 -0.95 -16.12 4.78
CA GLY A 108 -1.27 -16.32 6.19
C GLY A 108 -1.02 -17.73 6.74
N ILE A 109 -1.16 -18.78 5.93
CA ILE A 109 -0.87 -20.17 6.31
C ILE A 109 0.33 -20.77 5.56
N GLN A 110 0.61 -20.28 4.36
CA GLN A 110 1.69 -20.80 3.51
C GLN A 110 2.23 -19.72 2.57
N ARG A 111 3.38 -19.99 1.96
CA ARG A 111 3.86 -19.21 0.82
C ARG A 111 3.02 -19.53 -0.41
N SER A 112 2.79 -18.51 -1.23
CA SER A 112 2.05 -18.58 -2.47
C SER A 112 2.94 -18.09 -3.61
N ASN A 113 2.71 -18.61 -4.81
CA ASN A 113 3.40 -18.25 -6.04
C ASN A 113 2.41 -17.85 -7.14
N GLU A 114 1.19 -17.48 -6.75
CA GLU A 114 0.14 -17.08 -7.66
C GLU A 114 0.40 -15.69 -8.24
N LEU A 115 0.08 -15.53 -9.53
CA LEU A 115 0.09 -14.25 -10.22
C LEU A 115 -1.36 -13.85 -10.50
N PHE A 116 -1.76 -12.72 -9.93
CA PHE A 116 -3.05 -12.10 -10.19
C PHE A 116 -2.87 -10.97 -11.20
N VAL A 117 -3.76 -10.90 -12.17
CA VAL A 117 -3.83 -9.81 -13.14
C VAL A 117 -5.20 -9.16 -13.03
N LEU A 118 -5.21 -7.86 -12.73
CA LEU A 118 -6.42 -7.05 -12.68
C LEU A 118 -6.36 -5.99 -13.77
N ASN A 119 -7.46 -5.83 -14.50
CA ASN A 119 -7.63 -4.70 -15.42
C ASN A 119 -8.25 -3.53 -14.63
N LEU A 120 -7.60 -2.37 -14.65
CA LEU A 120 -7.99 -1.18 -13.88
C LEU A 120 -8.71 -0.14 -14.74
#